data_AF-A0A1H2IFH2-F1
#
_entry.id   AF-A0A1H2IFH2-F1
#
_cell.length_a   1.000
_cell.length_b   1.000
_cell.length_c   1.000
_cell.angle_alpha   90.00
_cell.angle_beta   90.00
_cell.angle_gamma   90.00
#
_symmetry.space_group_name_H-M   'P 1'
#
loop_
_entity.id
_entity.type
_entity.pdbx_description
1 polymer ?
#
loop_
_entity_poly.entity_id
_entity_poly.type
_entity_poly.pdbx_seq_one_letter_code
_entity_poly.pdbx_strand_id
1 'polypeptide(L)'
;MLGTGEATPGRTGHRGVRAKVTVGMAFGGIMLSACTSTVGGTGVPAPGEVAVYRSEVSASAVAQVRAEGVELCRESMSSMVVMVRGYNTFIKRLNTTHSYPEVGDLADKARASLIAGADQIRPKITETSPPEVATPARTFLDATARLENAIRKEQRTELNPVAGQWTRDKARLLEVCGGFTPLPAASSATPRSSVTTSPAPTSPGR
;
A
#
# COMPACT_ATOMS: atom_id res chain seq x y z
N MET A 1 45.01 -35.02 50.70
CA MET A 1 45.46 -33.63 50.51
C MET A 1 44.32 -32.91 49.79
N LEU A 2 43.59 -32.03 50.47
CA LEU A 2 43.72 -30.56 50.33
C LEU A 2 43.69 -30.17 48.83
N GLY A 3 42.68 -29.47 48.29
CA GLY A 3 41.64 -28.71 48.95
C GLY A 3 40.56 -28.20 48.01
N THR A 4 39.58 -27.63 48.68
CA THR A 4 38.47 -26.76 48.26
C THR A 4 38.94 -25.48 47.57
N GLY A 5 38.07 -24.88 46.76
CA GLY A 5 38.19 -23.49 46.30
C GLY A 5 37.27 -23.25 45.10
N GLU A 6 35.96 -23.12 45.32
CA GLU A 6 35.26 -21.88 45.67
C GLU A 6 34.78 -21.08 44.46
N ALA A 7 33.48 -20.84 44.51
CA ALA A 7 32.72 -19.99 43.62
C ALA A 7 32.93 -18.51 43.96
N THR A 8 32.28 -17.71 43.11
CA THR A 8 31.70 -16.38 43.38
C THR A 8 32.58 -15.14 43.13
N PRO A 9 31.93 -13.98 42.87
CA PRO A 9 32.30 -13.12 41.77
C PRO A 9 32.87 -11.79 42.29
N GLY A 10 33.69 -11.13 41.48
CA GLY A 10 34.17 -9.79 41.78
C GLY A 10 33.04 -8.76 41.70
N ARG A 11 32.46 -8.44 42.85
CA ARG A 11 31.49 -7.37 43.06
C ARG A 11 32.23 -6.01 43.21
N THR A 12 31.80 -5.03 42.42
CA THR A 12 31.67 -3.59 42.75
C THR A 12 32.83 -2.77 43.35
N GLY A 13 33.16 -1.68 42.65
CA GLY A 13 33.66 -0.42 43.20
C GLY A 13 34.42 0.36 42.10
N HIS A 14 34.31 1.67 41.92
CA HIS A 14 33.50 2.73 42.51
C HIS A 14 33.67 3.99 41.61
N ARG A 15 32.75 4.95 41.73
CA ARG A 15 32.82 6.36 41.24
C ARG A 15 32.68 6.61 39.74
N GLY A 16 31.43 6.86 39.35
CA GLY A 16 31.07 7.64 38.17
C GLY A 16 29.73 8.32 38.42
N VAL A 17 29.81 9.57 38.87
CA VAL A 17 28.78 10.60 39.02
C VAL A 17 27.36 10.24 38.54
N ARG A 18 26.40 10.33 39.48
CA ARG A 18 24.96 10.43 39.17
C ARG A 18 24.72 11.66 38.30
N ALA A 19 24.56 11.47 36.99
CA ALA A 19 23.97 12.49 36.13
C ALA A 19 22.53 12.06 35.80
N LYS A 20 21.58 12.57 36.60
CA LYS A 20 20.19 12.65 36.17
C LYS A 20 20.15 13.63 35.00
N VAL A 21 20.16 13.13 33.77
CA VAL A 21 19.83 13.98 32.61
C VAL A 21 18.31 14.00 32.53
N THR A 22 17.72 14.91 33.29
CA THR A 22 16.43 15.49 32.98
C THR A 22 16.55 16.10 31.58
N VAL A 23 16.01 15.41 30.57
CA VAL A 23 15.73 16.04 29.27
C VAL A 23 14.59 17.01 29.53
N GLY A 24 14.96 18.23 29.90
CA GLY A 24 14.07 19.36 30.02
C GLY A 24 13.40 19.59 28.67
N MET A 25 12.07 19.62 28.70
CA MET A 25 11.23 20.09 27.60
C MET A 25 11.61 21.55 27.35
N ALA A 26 12.53 21.77 26.40
CA ALA A 26 12.86 23.10 25.93
C ALA A 26 11.66 23.60 25.11
N PHE A 27 10.70 24.21 25.81
CA PHE A 27 9.81 25.19 25.23
C PHE A 27 10.68 26.32 24.68
N GLY A 28 11.08 26.17 23.42
CA GLY A 28 11.65 27.25 22.63
C GLY A 28 10.60 28.32 22.44
N GLY A 29 10.54 29.25 23.39
CA GLY A 29 9.84 30.51 23.25
C GLY A 29 10.49 31.29 22.12
N ILE A 30 9.90 31.22 20.94
CA ILE A 30 10.15 32.20 19.89
C ILE A 30 9.52 33.50 20.39
N MET A 31 10.37 34.40 20.86
CA MET A 31 10.05 35.80 21.11
C MET A 31 9.71 36.47 19.77
N LEU A 32 8.43 36.48 19.41
CA LEU A 32 7.88 37.42 18.43
C LEU A 32 7.43 38.68 19.17
N SER A 33 8.29 39.70 19.20
CA SER A 33 7.92 41.04 19.65
C SER A 33 7.05 41.73 18.60
N ALA A 34 5.88 42.24 19.04
CA ALA A 34 4.94 43.14 18.35
C ALA A 34 4.31 42.59 17.04
N CYS A 35 3.03 42.20 17.00
CA CYS A 35 1.88 43.10 17.18
C CYS A 35 0.96 42.68 18.33
N THR A 36 0.91 43.46 19.41
CA THR A 36 -0.15 43.37 20.42
C THR A 36 -1.38 44.13 19.93
N SER A 37 -2.09 43.57 18.96
CA SER A 37 -3.51 43.84 18.81
C SER A 37 -4.23 42.74 19.55
N THR A 38 -4.36 42.89 20.88
CA THR A 38 -5.26 42.05 21.67
C THR A 38 -6.68 42.39 21.21
N VAL A 39 -7.12 41.72 20.13
CA VAL A 39 -8.54 41.66 19.81
C VAL A 39 -9.15 40.86 20.95
N GLY A 40 -9.87 41.55 21.83
CA GLY A 40 -10.83 40.91 22.72
C GLY A 40 -11.87 40.23 21.84
N GLY A 41 -11.56 39.01 21.41
CA GLY A 41 -12.40 38.22 20.55
C GLY A 41 -12.85 37.02 21.33
N THR A 42 -14.11 37.01 21.76
CA THR A 42 -14.91 35.78 21.81
C THR A 42 -15.04 35.26 20.38
N GLY A 43 -13.92 34.86 19.78
CA GLY A 43 -13.81 34.44 18.40
C GLY A 43 -14.32 33.02 18.29
N VAL A 44 -15.62 32.85 18.41
CA VAL A 44 -16.28 31.66 17.88
C VAL A 44 -16.07 31.77 16.37
N PRO A 45 -15.29 30.86 15.75
CA PRO A 45 -15.09 30.90 14.30
C PRO A 45 -16.46 30.91 13.62
N ALA A 46 -16.61 31.75 12.60
CA ALA A 46 -17.88 31.84 11.89
C ALA A 46 -18.28 30.42 11.44
N PRO A 47 -19.53 29.97 11.65
CA PRO A 47 -19.93 28.59 11.35
C PRO A 47 -19.57 28.13 9.93
N GLY A 48 -19.49 29.06 8.98
CA GLY A 48 -19.06 28.80 7.60
C GLY A 48 -17.58 28.44 7.44
N GLU A 49 -16.65 29.08 8.17
CA GLU A 49 -15.22 28.77 8.08
C GLU A 49 -14.90 27.40 8.69
N VAL A 50 -15.59 27.03 9.78
CA VAL A 50 -15.51 25.69 10.37
C VAL A 50 -16.07 24.63 9.42
N ALA A 51 -17.16 24.95 8.71
CA ALA A 51 -17.76 24.05 7.73
C ALA A 51 -16.85 23.83 6.50
N VAL A 52 -16.22 24.88 5.97
CA VAL A 52 -15.26 24.79 4.87
C VAL A 52 -14.02 23.99 5.29
N TYR A 53 -13.42 24.32 6.44
CA TYR A 53 -12.25 23.59 6.94
C TYR A 53 -12.55 22.09 7.15
N ARG A 54 -13.70 21.75 7.75
CA ARG A 54 -14.13 20.34 7.89
C ARG A 54 -14.37 19.67 6.54
N SER A 55 -14.84 20.41 5.54
CA SER A 55 -15.04 19.90 4.18
C SER A 55 -13.71 19.64 3.48
N GLU A 56 -12.72 20.52 3.63
CA GLU A 56 -11.37 20.35 3.05
C GLU A 56 -10.61 19.21 3.71
N VAL A 57 -10.68 19.10 5.05
CA VAL A 57 -10.07 17.98 5.79
C VAL A 57 -10.72 16.66 5.41
N SER A 58 -12.05 16.61 5.30
CA SER A 58 -12.75 15.39 4.88
C SER A 58 -12.44 15.02 3.43
N ALA A 59 -12.40 15.99 2.51
CA ALA A 59 -12.00 15.77 1.12
C ALA A 59 -10.54 15.27 1.01
N SER A 60 -9.62 15.84 1.80
CA SER A 60 -8.22 15.42 1.83
C SER A 60 -8.05 14.00 2.36
N ALA A 61 -8.78 13.64 3.42
CA ALA A 61 -8.79 12.28 3.96
C ALA A 61 -9.32 11.26 2.94
N VAL A 62 -10.42 11.59 2.24
CA VAL A 62 -10.97 10.73 1.18
C VAL A 62 -9.99 10.58 0.02
N ALA A 63 -9.32 11.66 -0.39
CA ALA A 63 -8.32 11.61 -1.45
C ALA A 63 -7.12 10.73 -1.07
N GLN A 64 -6.65 10.80 0.18
CA GLN A 64 -5.57 9.96 0.69
C GLN A 64 -5.97 8.47 0.70
N VAL A 65 -7.14 8.14 1.25
CA VAL A 65 -7.66 6.76 1.26
C VAL A 65 -7.75 6.22 -0.17
N ARG A 66 -8.23 7.03 -1.12
CA ARG A 66 -8.27 6.65 -2.52
C ARG A 66 -6.89 6.41 -3.11
N ALA A 67 -5.90 7.26 -2.81
CA ALA A 67 -4.53 7.09 -3.28
C ALA A 67 -3.90 5.78 -2.77
N GLU A 68 -4.17 5.39 -1.52
CA GLU A 68 -3.74 4.10 -0.98
C GLU A 68 -4.39 2.93 -1.72
N GLY A 69 -5.68 3.02 -2.06
CA GLY A 69 -6.36 2.05 -2.92
C GLY A 69 -5.73 1.91 -4.31
N VAL A 70 -5.35 3.04 -4.93
CA VAL A 70 -4.65 3.06 -6.23
C VAL A 70 -3.32 2.32 -6.13
N GLU A 71 -2.50 2.61 -5.11
CA GLU A 71 -1.21 1.96 -4.94
C GLU A 71 -1.33 0.46 -4.66
N LEU A 72 -2.27 0.06 -3.81
CA LEU A 72 -2.56 -1.36 -3.57
C LEU A 72 -2.96 -2.08 -4.86
N CYS A 73 -3.81 -1.45 -5.69
CA CYS A 73 -4.22 -2.02 -6.96
C CYS A 73 -3.07 -2.11 -7.97
N ARG A 74 -2.25 -1.06 -8.09
CA ARG A 74 -1.07 -1.05 -8.96
C ARG A 74 -0.10 -2.18 -8.60
N GLU A 75 0.18 -2.33 -7.31
CA GLU A 75 1.08 -3.37 -6.81
C GLU A 75 0.50 -4.77 -7.00
N SER A 76 -0.80 -4.94 -6.74
CA SER A 76 -1.51 -6.20 -6.93
C SER A 76 -1.47 -6.66 -8.38
N MET A 77 -1.78 -5.78 -9.33
CA MET A 77 -1.75 -6.09 -10.77
C MET A 77 -0.35 -6.49 -11.23
N SER A 78 0.68 -5.72 -10.83
CA SER A 78 2.08 -6.01 -11.15
C SER A 78 2.51 -7.39 -10.62
N SER A 79 2.22 -7.64 -9.34
CA SER A 79 2.58 -8.89 -8.67
C SER A 79 1.88 -10.11 -9.28
N MET A 80 0.61 -9.98 -9.66
CA MET A 80 -0.16 -11.06 -10.31
C MET A 80 0.47 -11.52 -11.63
N VAL A 81 1.11 -10.64 -12.40
CA VAL A 81 1.75 -11.02 -13.67
C VAL A 81 2.85 -12.06 -13.42
N VAL A 82 3.68 -11.84 -12.41
CA VAL A 82 4.79 -12.74 -12.06
C VAL A 82 4.26 -14.07 -11.52
N MET A 83 3.26 -14.02 -10.64
CA MET A 83 2.60 -15.20 -10.09
C MET A 83 2.01 -16.09 -11.20
N VAL A 84 1.21 -15.49 -12.10
CA VAL A 84 0.55 -16.19 -13.20
C VAL A 84 1.56 -16.79 -14.16
N ARG A 85 2.65 -16.08 -14.49
CA ARG A 85 3.71 -16.61 -15.33
C ARG A 85 4.38 -17.84 -14.72
N GLY A 86 4.74 -17.77 -13.44
CA GLY A 86 5.34 -18.90 -12.71
C GLY A 86 4.42 -20.12 -12.69
N TYR A 87 3.16 -19.91 -12.28
CA TYR A 87 2.15 -20.96 -12.22
C TYR A 87 1.86 -21.61 -13.58
N ASN A 88 1.69 -20.80 -14.64
CA ASN A 88 1.40 -21.33 -15.99
C ASN A 88 2.57 -22.13 -16.56
N THR A 89 3.80 -21.74 -16.25
CA THR A 89 5.00 -22.49 -16.67
C THR A 89 5.02 -23.87 -16.00
N PHE A 90 4.74 -23.92 -14.69
CA PHE A 90 4.61 -25.16 -13.93
C PHE A 90 3.48 -26.06 -14.46
N ILE A 91 2.27 -25.52 -14.63
CA ILE A 91 1.12 -26.31 -15.12
C ILE A 91 1.35 -26.83 -16.54
N LYS A 92 1.96 -26.04 -17.43
CA LYS A 92 2.28 -26.51 -18.79
C LYS A 92 3.17 -27.76 -18.75
N ARG A 93 4.20 -27.77 -17.90
CA ARG A 93 5.08 -28.93 -17.74
C ARG A 93 4.33 -30.09 -17.09
N LEU A 94 3.62 -29.86 -15.99
CA LEU A 94 2.85 -30.90 -15.28
C LEU A 94 1.79 -31.55 -16.17
N ASN A 95 1.14 -30.79 -17.06
CA ASN A 95 0.18 -31.32 -18.02
C ASN A 95 0.83 -32.12 -19.16
N THR A 96 2.12 -31.92 -19.41
CA THR A 96 2.86 -32.69 -20.42
C THR A 96 3.39 -34.01 -19.84
N THR A 97 3.88 -33.99 -18.61
CA THR A 97 4.51 -35.15 -17.97
C THR A 97 3.54 -36.00 -17.16
N HIS A 98 2.47 -35.38 -16.66
CA HIS A 98 1.56 -35.98 -15.67
C HIS A 98 2.29 -36.53 -14.43
N SER A 99 3.47 -36.01 -14.11
CA SER A 99 4.37 -36.49 -13.06
C SER A 99 5.10 -35.32 -12.41
N TYR A 100 4.91 -35.13 -11.09
CA TYR A 100 5.58 -34.08 -10.31
C TYR A 100 7.11 -34.20 -10.32
N PRO A 101 7.71 -35.39 -10.13
CA PRO A 101 9.16 -35.57 -10.25
C PRO A 101 9.72 -35.08 -11.60
N GLU A 102 8.98 -35.27 -12.70
CA GLU A 102 9.42 -34.86 -14.04
C GLU A 102 9.23 -33.36 -14.33
N VAL A 103 8.53 -32.64 -13.44
CA VAL A 103 8.41 -31.17 -13.48
C VAL A 103 9.71 -30.49 -13.04
N GLY A 104 10.54 -31.17 -12.23
CA GLY A 104 11.80 -30.64 -11.72
C GLY A 104 11.62 -29.39 -10.87
N ASP A 105 12.51 -28.41 -11.05
CA ASP A 105 12.53 -27.17 -10.24
C ASP A 105 11.38 -26.19 -10.52
N LEU A 106 10.52 -26.48 -11.50
CA LEU A 106 9.42 -25.59 -11.87
C LEU A 106 8.34 -25.50 -10.79
N ALA A 107 8.15 -26.56 -9.98
CA ALA A 107 7.26 -26.52 -8.83
C ALA A 107 7.73 -25.47 -7.80
N ASP A 108 9.03 -25.50 -7.47
CA ASP A 108 9.64 -24.54 -6.55
C ASP A 108 9.66 -23.12 -7.12
N LYS A 109 9.96 -22.96 -8.41
CA LYS A 109 9.89 -21.64 -9.09
C LYS A 109 8.47 -21.08 -9.08
N ALA A 110 7.45 -21.89 -9.33
CA ALA A 110 6.06 -21.45 -9.25
C ALA A 110 5.69 -21.00 -7.83
N ARG A 111 6.08 -21.78 -6.81
CA ARG A 111 5.89 -21.40 -5.41
C ARG A 111 6.63 -20.11 -5.05
N ALA A 112 7.87 -19.97 -5.47
CA ALA A 112 8.67 -18.76 -5.24
C ALA A 112 7.99 -17.53 -5.87
N SER A 113 7.45 -17.63 -7.09
CA SER A 113 6.69 -16.54 -7.72
C SER A 113 5.41 -16.19 -6.95
N LEU A 114 4.67 -17.19 -6.43
CA LEU A 114 3.48 -16.96 -5.61
C LEU A 114 3.82 -16.24 -4.30
N ILE A 115 4.88 -16.69 -3.62
CA ILE A 115 5.37 -16.09 -2.37
C ILE A 115 5.84 -14.66 -2.63
N ALA A 116 6.73 -14.47 -3.62
CA ALA A 116 7.30 -13.17 -3.93
C ALA A 116 6.21 -12.14 -4.28
N GLY A 117 5.24 -12.50 -5.11
CA GLY A 117 4.13 -11.59 -5.41
C GLY A 117 3.28 -11.30 -4.18
N ALA A 118 3.05 -12.27 -3.29
CA ALA A 118 2.27 -12.06 -2.08
C ALA A 118 2.98 -11.12 -1.11
N ASP A 119 4.31 -11.25 -1.03
CA ASP A 119 5.18 -10.41 -0.19
C ASP A 119 5.23 -8.96 -0.68
N GLN A 120 5.02 -8.69 -1.98
CA GLN A 120 4.87 -7.33 -2.50
C GLN A 120 3.51 -6.71 -2.18
N ILE A 121 2.43 -7.50 -2.21
CA ILE A 121 1.06 -7.00 -2.00
C ILE A 121 0.79 -6.72 -0.52
N ARG A 122 1.16 -7.65 0.38
CA ARG A 122 0.87 -7.56 1.83
C ARG A 122 1.20 -6.18 2.45
N PRO A 123 2.38 -5.59 2.26
CA PRO A 123 2.73 -4.31 2.88
C PRO A 123 1.90 -3.13 2.36
N LYS A 124 1.18 -3.28 1.24
CA LYS A 124 0.28 -2.24 0.71
C LYS A 124 -1.10 -2.27 1.35
N ILE A 125 -1.41 -3.30 2.13
CA ILE A 125 -2.67 -3.40 2.87
C ILE A 125 -2.47 -2.79 4.26
N THR A 126 -2.77 -1.50 4.36
CA THR A 126 -2.68 -0.70 5.59
C THR A 126 -4.00 -0.69 6.36
N GLU A 127 -4.01 -0.11 7.57
CA GLU A 127 -5.24 0.12 8.34
C GLU A 127 -6.18 1.14 7.69
N THR A 128 -5.61 2.06 6.91
CA THR A 128 -6.30 3.12 6.17
C THR A 128 -6.69 2.74 4.75
N SER A 129 -6.29 1.55 4.29
CA SER A 129 -6.63 1.04 2.97
C SER A 129 -8.15 0.90 2.80
N PRO A 130 -8.72 1.30 1.64
CA PRO A 130 -10.15 1.15 1.40
C PRO A 130 -10.59 -0.32 1.53
N PRO A 131 -11.60 -0.63 2.37
CA PRO A 131 -12.03 -2.01 2.62
C PRO A 131 -12.49 -2.74 1.35
N GLU A 132 -13.01 -2.00 0.38
CA GLU A 132 -13.44 -2.49 -0.93
C GLU A 132 -12.31 -3.14 -1.72
N VAL A 133 -11.06 -2.65 -1.61
CA VAL A 133 -9.87 -3.25 -2.25
C VAL A 133 -9.12 -4.17 -1.28
N ALA A 134 -8.99 -3.75 -0.02
CA ALA A 134 -8.22 -4.49 0.98
C ALA A 134 -8.81 -5.89 1.26
N THR A 135 -10.14 -6.03 1.25
CA THR A 135 -10.80 -7.31 1.53
C THR A 135 -10.58 -8.33 0.40
N PRO A 136 -10.83 -7.99 -0.89
CA PRO A 136 -10.44 -8.86 -2.00
C PRO A 136 -8.94 -9.15 -2.05
N ALA A 137 -8.07 -8.18 -1.71
CA ALA A 137 -6.63 -8.38 -1.64
C ALA A 137 -6.24 -9.45 -0.61
N ARG A 138 -6.76 -9.37 0.62
CA ARG A 138 -6.55 -10.40 1.65
C ARG A 138 -7.06 -11.77 1.20
N THR A 139 -8.26 -11.81 0.63
CA THR A 139 -8.86 -13.06 0.12
C THR A 139 -7.98 -13.71 -0.96
N PHE A 140 -7.47 -12.91 -1.90
CA PHE A 140 -6.56 -13.35 -2.93
C PHE A 140 -5.23 -13.87 -2.38
N LEU A 141 -4.68 -13.21 -1.36
CA LEU A 141 -3.46 -13.66 -0.68
C LEU A 141 -3.65 -14.99 0.05
N ASP A 142 -4.81 -15.21 0.67
CA ASP A 142 -5.14 -16.50 1.29
C ASP A 142 -5.25 -17.61 0.24
N ALA A 143 -5.88 -17.32 -0.91
CA ALA A 143 -5.95 -18.26 -2.02
C ALA A 143 -4.57 -18.57 -2.61
N THR A 144 -3.71 -17.56 -2.69
CA THR A 144 -2.31 -17.69 -3.14
C THR A 144 -1.53 -18.63 -2.21
N ALA A 145 -1.69 -18.47 -0.89
CA ALA A 145 -1.08 -19.36 0.09
C ALA A 145 -1.63 -20.80 -0.01
N ARG A 146 -2.94 -20.98 -0.23
CA ARG A 146 -3.52 -22.32 -0.46
C ARG A 146 -2.94 -22.98 -1.71
N LEU A 147 -2.79 -22.23 -2.80
CA LEU A 147 -2.21 -22.75 -4.05
C LEU A 147 -0.73 -23.11 -3.88
N GLU A 148 0.06 -22.27 -3.24
CA GLU A 148 1.46 -22.56 -2.90
C GLU A 148 1.56 -23.85 -2.08
N ASN A 149 0.71 -24.01 -1.06
CA ASN A 149 0.67 -25.20 -0.22
C ASN A 149 0.29 -26.47 -1.02
N ALA A 150 -0.66 -26.37 -1.95
CA ALA A 150 -1.09 -27.49 -2.79
C ALA A 150 0.05 -27.95 -3.73
N ILE A 151 0.78 -27.00 -4.32
CA ILE A 151 1.97 -27.30 -5.15
C ILE A 151 3.05 -27.93 -4.28
N ARG A 152 3.33 -27.39 -3.10
CA ARG A 152 4.35 -27.91 -2.17
C ARG A 152 4.09 -29.36 -1.76
N LYS A 153 2.82 -29.69 -1.53
CA LYS A 153 2.38 -31.03 -1.11
C LYS A 153 2.12 -31.97 -2.29
N GLU A 154 2.42 -31.52 -3.51
CA GLU A 154 2.20 -32.28 -4.76
C GLU A 154 0.77 -32.80 -4.93
N GLN A 155 -0.23 -32.05 -4.43
CA GLN A 155 -1.62 -32.51 -4.35
C GLN A 155 -2.33 -32.44 -5.71
N ARG A 156 -2.16 -33.48 -6.53
CA ARG A 156 -2.74 -33.53 -7.90
C ARG A 156 -4.26 -33.32 -7.93
N THR A 157 -5.00 -33.97 -7.05
CA THR A 157 -6.47 -33.90 -7.02
C THR A 157 -6.96 -32.51 -6.58
N GLU A 158 -6.32 -31.92 -5.57
CA GLU A 158 -6.72 -30.62 -5.00
C GLU A 158 -6.19 -29.42 -5.80
N LEU A 159 -5.20 -29.63 -6.68
CA LEU A 159 -4.60 -28.54 -7.44
C LEU A 159 -5.64 -27.80 -8.30
N ASN A 160 -6.54 -28.53 -8.97
CA ASN A 160 -7.59 -27.95 -9.82
C ASN A 160 -8.59 -27.08 -9.05
N PRO A 161 -9.26 -27.56 -7.98
CA PRO A 161 -10.19 -26.72 -7.23
C PRO A 161 -9.49 -25.51 -6.57
N VAL A 162 -8.27 -25.69 -6.04
CA VAL A 162 -7.50 -24.60 -5.43
C VAL A 162 -7.09 -23.55 -6.46
N ALA A 163 -6.59 -23.96 -7.63
CA ALA A 163 -6.25 -23.04 -8.72
C ALA A 163 -7.48 -22.32 -9.29
N GLY A 164 -8.62 -23.01 -9.35
CA GLY A 164 -9.89 -22.42 -9.73
C GLY A 164 -10.32 -21.31 -8.77
N GLN A 165 -10.20 -21.54 -7.45
CA GLN A 165 -10.48 -20.51 -6.44
C GLN A 165 -9.51 -19.34 -6.56
N TRP A 166 -8.20 -19.61 -6.66
CA TRP A 166 -7.19 -18.57 -6.86
C TRP A 166 -7.46 -17.71 -8.09
N THR A 167 -7.90 -18.31 -9.19
CA THR A 167 -8.27 -17.59 -10.42
C THR A 167 -9.50 -16.70 -10.21
N ARG A 168 -10.51 -17.16 -9.48
CA ARG A 168 -11.70 -16.35 -9.15
C ARG A 168 -11.36 -15.17 -8.25
N ASP A 169 -10.56 -15.40 -7.20
CA ASP A 169 -10.17 -14.34 -6.27
C ASP A 169 -9.28 -13.29 -6.93
N LYS A 170 -8.40 -13.73 -7.84
CA LYS A 170 -7.63 -12.83 -8.72
C LYS A 170 -8.57 -11.95 -9.55
N ALA A 171 -9.54 -12.56 -10.24
CA ALA A 171 -10.48 -11.83 -11.10
C ALA A 171 -11.30 -10.81 -10.30
N ARG A 172 -11.78 -11.19 -9.11
CA ARG A 172 -12.52 -10.30 -8.22
C ARG A 172 -11.69 -9.09 -7.78
N LEU A 173 -10.42 -9.30 -7.42
CA LEU A 173 -9.53 -8.19 -7.07
C LEU A 173 -9.27 -7.26 -8.28
N LEU A 174 -9.05 -7.83 -9.47
CA LEU A 174 -8.88 -7.04 -10.69
C LEU A 174 -10.14 -6.23 -11.05
N GLU A 175 -11.33 -6.80 -10.86
CA GLU A 175 -12.60 -6.12 -11.09
C GLU A 175 -12.74 -4.88 -10.20
N VAL A 176 -12.51 -5.03 -8.89
CA VAL A 176 -12.53 -3.89 -7.96
C VAL A 176 -11.46 -2.87 -8.33
N CYS A 177 -10.25 -3.32 -8.67
CA CYS A 177 -9.17 -2.43 -9.05
C CYS A 177 -9.45 -1.60 -10.31
N GLY A 178 -10.34 -2.06 -11.18
CA GLY A 178 -10.84 -1.26 -12.30
C GLY A 178 -11.50 0.06 -11.86
N GLY A 179 -12.10 0.11 -10.67
CA GLY A 179 -12.65 1.34 -10.08
C GLY A 179 -11.62 2.31 -9.50
N PHE A 180 -10.38 1.84 -9.29
CA PHE A 180 -9.29 2.63 -8.71
C PHE A 180 -8.29 3.08 -9.75
N THR A 181 -8.10 2.36 -10.85
CA THR A 181 -7.26 2.82 -11.96
C THR A 181 -7.90 4.03 -12.62
N PRO A 182 -7.21 5.19 -12.71
CA PRO A 182 -7.69 6.27 -13.56
C PRO A 182 -7.78 5.74 -14.99
N LEU A 183 -8.93 5.92 -15.64
CA LEU A 183 -9.00 5.92 -17.10
C LEU A 183 -7.87 6.84 -17.58
N PRO A 184 -7.06 6.47 -18.59
CA PRO A 184 -6.06 7.38 -19.12
C PRO A 184 -6.78 8.69 -19.38
N ALA A 185 -6.31 9.76 -18.75
CA ALA A 185 -6.93 11.06 -18.87
C ALA A 185 -7.14 11.29 -20.37
N ALA A 186 -8.39 11.32 -20.82
CA ALA A 186 -8.69 12.04 -22.04
C ALA A 186 -8.00 13.38 -21.84
N SER A 187 -6.96 13.63 -22.65
CA SER A 187 -6.00 14.72 -22.54
C SER A 187 -6.62 15.86 -21.78
N SER A 188 -6.05 16.24 -20.64
CA SER A 188 -6.39 17.44 -19.89
C SER A 188 -6.84 18.49 -20.88
N ALA A 189 -8.16 18.64 -21.02
CA ALA A 189 -8.73 19.57 -21.97
C ALA A 189 -8.46 20.91 -21.30
N THR A 190 -7.28 21.46 -21.57
CA THR A 190 -7.00 22.87 -21.36
C THR A 190 -8.21 23.58 -21.97
N PRO A 191 -8.96 24.38 -21.19
CA PRO A 191 -10.00 25.20 -21.76
C PRO A 191 -9.34 26.02 -22.86
N ARG A 192 -9.61 25.67 -24.12
CA ARG A 192 -9.14 26.46 -25.26
C ARG A 192 -9.90 27.77 -25.11
N SER A 193 -9.23 28.81 -24.61
CA SER A 193 -9.79 30.15 -24.56
C SER A 193 -10.37 30.44 -25.93
N SER A 194 -11.70 30.57 -25.99
CA SER A 194 -12.40 31.05 -27.16
C SER A 194 -11.86 32.46 -27.44
N VAL A 195 -10.95 32.56 -28.41
CA VAL A 195 -10.60 33.83 -29.00
C VAL A 195 -11.88 34.33 -29.65
N THR A 196 -12.52 35.30 -29.00
CA THR A 196 -13.59 36.10 -29.59
C THR A 196 -13.04 36.72 -30.86
N THR A 197 -13.44 36.17 -32.01
CA THR A 197 -13.19 36.78 -33.32
C THR A 197 -13.82 38.16 -33.31
N SER A 198 -13.00 39.21 -33.21
CA SER A 198 -13.43 40.58 -33.44
C SER A 198 -14.00 40.69 -34.87
N PRO A 199 -15.13 41.39 -35.07
CA PRO A 199 -15.66 41.60 -36.40
C PRO A 199 -14.72 42.49 -37.21
N ALA A 200 -14.47 42.09 -38.45
CA ALA A 200 -13.65 42.83 -39.41
C ALA A 200 -14.20 44.26 -39.62
N PRO A 201 -13.33 45.28 -39.75
CA PRO A 201 -13.78 46.61 -40.13
C PRO A 201 -14.20 46.61 -41.61
N THR A 202 -15.47 46.92 -41.84
CA THR A 202 -16.02 47.26 -43.15
C THR A 202 -15.32 48.51 -43.67
N SER A 203 -14.51 48.39 -44.71
CA SER A 203 -13.97 49.57 -45.41
C SER A 203 -15.02 50.11 -46.39
N PRO A 204 -15.29 51.43 -46.40
CA PRO A 204 -16.17 52.03 -47.39
C PRO A 204 -15.39 52.37 -48.67
N GLY A 205 -15.92 51.94 -49.81
CA GLY A 205 -15.90 52.57 -51.13
C GLY A 205 -14.56 52.97 -51.79
N ARG A 206 -14.33 52.48 -53.02
CA ARG A 206 -14.54 53.29 -54.24
C ARG A 206 -14.62 52.40 -55.48
#